data_AF-A0A3L7T912-F1
#
_entry.id   AF-A0A3L7T912-F1
#
_cell.length_a   1.000
_cell.length_b   1.000
_cell.length_c   1.000
_cell.angle_alpha   90.00
_cell.angle_beta   90.00
_cell.angle_gamma   90.00
#
_symmetry.space_group_name_H-M   'P 1'
#
loop_
_entity.id
_entity.type
_entity.pdbx_description
1 polymer ?
#
loop_
_entity_poly.entity_id
_entity_poly.type
_entity_poly.pdbx_seq_one_letter_code
_entity_poly.pdbx_strand_id
1 'polypeptide(L)'
;MRSPFAILREIRRNSRRVERNRFDRAQSAGFVLFAFIAPLVVWKMESLRVRETTSTLMVLRAFEMLDDAGRAIGVRATEIDPKDRGAPWPQSLPLADIDFVQRTVWRGWPLVTSHTEFAAESKVTRLPACPAARVPEVLRAARIVIDRKGVAVDADTTRTHIAAWVFSSGAWWIMLSMALAIVLAPIRLAWFLRKETRTAVRQSRIGRCHCPSCGYNAKHSILHGRCPECGSELYERPTY
;
A
#
# COMPACT_ATOMS: atom_id res chain seq x y z
N MET A 1 -58.01 -20.23 6.48
CA MET A 1 -56.70 -20.88 6.71
C MET A 1 -56.14 -21.34 5.37
N ARG A 2 -54.97 -20.85 4.93
CA ARG A 2 -54.32 -21.31 3.69
C ARG A 2 -53.78 -22.73 3.92
N SER A 3 -53.97 -23.62 2.94
CA SER A 3 -53.51 -25.01 3.08
C SER A 3 -51.98 -25.06 3.22
N PRO A 4 -51.43 -25.98 4.04
CA PRO A 4 -49.98 -26.13 4.19
C PRO A 4 -49.27 -26.44 2.86
N PHE A 5 -49.98 -27.05 1.91
CA PHE A 5 -49.50 -27.29 0.55
C PHE A 5 -49.35 -26.01 -0.28
N ALA A 6 -50.21 -25.00 -0.08
CA ALA A 6 -50.07 -23.71 -0.76
C ALA A 6 -48.81 -22.97 -0.27
N ILE A 7 -48.54 -23.01 1.03
CA ILE A 7 -47.34 -22.39 1.64
C ILE A 7 -46.07 -23.08 1.16
N LEU A 8 -46.02 -24.42 1.15
CA LEU A 8 -44.85 -25.16 0.64
C LEU A 8 -44.62 -24.95 -0.87
N ARG A 9 -45.70 -24.84 -1.65
CA ARG A 9 -45.61 -24.54 -3.09
C ARG A 9 -45.10 -23.12 -3.35
N GLU A 10 -45.49 -22.16 -2.50
CA GLU A 10 -45.06 -20.76 -2.58
C GLU A 10 -43.61 -20.58 -2.12
N ILE A 11 -43.19 -21.29 -1.07
CA ILE A 11 -41.78 -21.38 -0.64
C ILE A 11 -40.95 -22.01 -1.76
N ARG A 12 -41.40 -23.08 -2.41
CA ARG A 12 -40.67 -23.71 -3.52
C ARG A 12 -40.59 -22.82 -4.77
N ARG A 13 -41.60 -21.95 -4.97
CA ARG A 13 -41.67 -20.98 -6.08
C ARG A 13 -40.73 -19.78 -5.85
N ASN A 14 -40.57 -19.35 -4.60
CA ASN A 14 -39.66 -18.26 -4.20
C ASN A 14 -38.26 -18.74 -3.79
N SER A 15 -38.08 -20.01 -3.44
CA SER A 15 -36.78 -20.63 -3.15
C SER A 15 -36.10 -21.03 -4.46
N ARG A 16 -35.92 -20.09 -5.38
CA ARG A 16 -34.90 -20.29 -6.41
C ARG A 16 -33.59 -20.40 -5.68
N ARG A 17 -32.96 -21.58 -5.76
CA ARG A 17 -31.52 -21.69 -5.51
C ARG A 17 -30.90 -20.62 -6.37
N VAL A 18 -30.34 -19.58 -5.73
CA VAL A 18 -29.47 -18.63 -6.41
C VAL A 18 -28.29 -19.48 -6.86
N GLU A 19 -28.34 -19.97 -8.09
CA GLU A 19 -27.22 -20.65 -8.71
C GLU A 19 -26.07 -19.65 -8.68
N ARG A 20 -25.09 -19.88 -7.80
CA ARG A 20 -23.88 -19.06 -7.72
C ARG A 20 -23.30 -18.95 -9.11
N ASN A 21 -23.32 -17.73 -9.64
CA ASN A 21 -22.89 -17.44 -10.98
C ASN A 21 -21.38 -17.74 -11.07
N ARG A 22 -20.85 -18.04 -12.27
CA ARG A 22 -19.42 -18.35 -12.45
C ARG A 22 -18.53 -17.22 -11.89
N PHE A 23 -19.00 -15.97 -11.98
CA PHE A 23 -18.37 -14.80 -11.40
C PHE A 23 -18.31 -14.82 -9.87
N ASP A 24 -19.37 -15.25 -9.20
CA ASP A 24 -19.41 -15.33 -7.73
C ASP A 24 -18.45 -16.41 -7.21
N ARG A 25 -18.29 -17.51 -7.97
CA ARG A 25 -17.28 -18.54 -7.68
C ARG A 25 -15.86 -18.01 -7.86
N ALA A 26 -15.60 -17.28 -8.95
CA ALA A 26 -14.30 -16.68 -9.21
C ALA A 26 -13.91 -15.67 -8.10
N GLN A 27 -14.86 -14.82 -7.69
CA GLN A 27 -14.65 -13.87 -6.59
C GLN A 27 -14.40 -14.58 -5.26
N SER A 28 -15.17 -15.63 -4.95
CA SER A 28 -14.98 -16.42 -3.72
C SER A 28 -13.63 -17.14 -3.69
N ALA A 29 -13.22 -17.73 -4.82
CA ALA A 29 -11.91 -18.38 -4.94
C ALA A 29 -10.77 -17.36 -4.82
N GLY A 30 -10.89 -16.21 -5.49
CA GLY A 30 -9.92 -15.12 -5.40
C GLY A 30 -9.79 -14.59 -3.97
N PHE A 31 -10.90 -14.41 -3.25
CA PHE A 31 -10.90 -13.96 -1.86
C PHE A 31 -10.08 -14.87 -0.94
N VAL A 32 -10.24 -16.19 -1.08
CA VAL A 32 -9.45 -17.17 -0.30
C VAL A 32 -7.99 -17.14 -0.73
N LEU A 33 -7.71 -17.13 -2.04
CA LEU A 33 -6.34 -17.06 -2.57
C LEU A 33 -5.60 -15.81 -2.06
N PHE A 34 -6.25 -14.65 -2.06
CA PHE A 34 -5.66 -13.39 -1.64
C PHE A 34 -5.36 -13.35 -0.14
N ALA A 35 -6.03 -14.14 0.70
CA ALA A 35 -5.68 -14.25 2.11
C ALA A 35 -4.28 -14.85 2.31
N PHE A 36 -3.85 -15.75 1.42
CA PHE A 36 -2.51 -16.34 1.44
C PHE A 36 -1.48 -15.48 0.70
N ILE A 37 -1.89 -14.75 -0.35
CA ILE A 37 -1.00 -13.87 -1.12
C ILE A 37 -0.70 -12.57 -0.35
N ALA A 38 -1.65 -12.02 0.40
CA ALA A 38 -1.48 -10.72 1.05
C ALA A 38 -0.27 -10.62 2.00
N PRO A 39 0.03 -11.62 2.87
CA PRO A 39 1.25 -11.60 3.68
C PRO A 39 2.54 -11.58 2.84
N LEU A 40 2.56 -12.30 1.72
CA LEU A 40 3.70 -12.29 0.79
C LEU A 40 3.89 -10.92 0.14
N VAL A 41 2.79 -10.25 -0.20
CA VAL A 41 2.83 -8.88 -0.72
C VAL A 41 3.36 -7.91 0.33
N VAL A 42 2.90 -8.00 1.59
CA VAL A 42 3.42 -7.17 2.68
C VAL A 42 4.92 -7.39 2.88
N TRP A 43 5.36 -8.65 2.91
CA TRP A 43 6.78 -8.97 3.01
C TRP A 43 7.58 -8.36 1.86
N LYS A 44 7.08 -8.46 0.62
CA LYS A 44 7.75 -7.82 -0.52
C LYS A 44 7.78 -6.30 -0.37
N MET A 45 6.69 -5.68 0.10
CA MET A 45 6.58 -4.24 0.29
C MET A 45 7.52 -3.70 1.38
N GLU A 46 7.89 -4.52 2.38
CA GLU A 46 8.89 -4.13 3.37
C GLU A 46 10.25 -3.81 2.73
N SER A 47 10.61 -4.51 1.65
CA SER A 47 11.85 -4.26 0.91
C SER A 47 11.74 -3.10 -0.09
N LEU A 48 10.56 -2.86 -0.64
CA LEU A 48 10.34 -1.88 -1.72
C LEU A 48 9.96 -0.49 -1.20
N ARG A 49 9.27 -0.42 -0.06
CA ARG A 49 8.81 0.84 0.54
C ARG A 49 9.65 1.13 1.77
N VAL A 50 10.78 1.76 1.50
CA VAL A 50 11.72 2.25 2.50
C VAL A 50 11.63 3.78 2.52
N ARG A 51 11.34 4.35 3.67
CA ARG A 51 11.40 5.79 3.90
C ARG A 51 12.55 6.06 4.85
N GLU A 52 13.52 6.82 4.37
CA GLU A 52 14.65 7.23 5.17
C GLU A 52 14.45 8.67 5.65
N THR A 53 14.82 8.95 6.89
CA THR A 53 14.76 10.30 7.45
C THR A 53 15.96 10.50 8.35
N THR A 54 16.66 11.61 8.13
CA THR A 54 17.82 12.00 8.95
C THR A 54 17.40 13.16 9.84
N SER A 55 17.40 12.94 11.15
CA SER A 55 17.13 13.98 12.15
C SER A 55 18.45 14.52 12.71
N THR A 56 18.59 15.83 12.74
CA THR A 56 19.67 16.49 13.50
C THR A 56 19.28 16.48 14.97
N LEU A 57 19.98 15.70 15.78
CA LEU A 57 19.76 15.64 17.22
C LEU A 57 20.34 16.87 17.92
N MET A 58 21.51 17.32 17.47
CA MET A 58 22.22 18.45 18.07
C MET A 58 23.17 19.08 17.05
N VAL A 59 23.39 20.39 17.17
CA VAL A 59 24.43 21.11 16.44
C VAL A 59 25.43 21.62 17.45
N LEU A 60 26.70 21.26 17.27
CA LEU A 60 27.80 21.69 18.12
C LEU A 60 28.75 22.53 17.29
N ARG A 61 29.37 23.51 17.93
CA ARG A 61 30.50 24.25 17.38
C ARG A 61 31.70 24.04 18.27
N ALA A 62 32.82 23.67 17.66
CA ALA A 62 34.10 23.54 18.34
C ALA A 62 34.90 24.83 18.21
N PHE A 63 35.45 25.27 19.33
CA PHE A 63 36.23 26.48 19.47
C PHE A 63 37.61 26.14 20.00
N GLU A 64 38.59 26.91 19.57
CA GLU A 64 39.91 26.93 20.19
C GLU A 64 39.86 27.73 21.49
N MET A 65 40.33 27.13 22.58
CA MET A 65 40.53 27.82 23.85
C MET A 65 41.94 28.40 23.89
N LEU A 66 42.01 29.71 24.15
CA LEU A 66 43.25 30.46 24.27
C LEU A 66 43.51 30.78 25.75
N ASP A 67 44.78 30.76 26.13
CA ASP A 67 45.26 31.20 27.45
C ASP A 67 45.27 32.73 27.56
N ASP A 68 45.50 33.27 28.76
CA ASP A 68 45.69 34.70 28.99
C ASP A 68 46.88 35.27 28.19
N ALA A 69 47.84 34.40 27.84
CA ALA A 69 48.96 34.70 26.96
C ALA A 69 48.65 34.52 25.45
N GLY A 70 47.41 34.22 25.08
CA GLY A 70 46.97 34.02 23.69
C GLY A 70 47.44 32.69 23.07
N ARG A 71 47.90 31.73 23.88
CA ARG A 71 48.35 30.40 23.40
C ARG A 71 47.20 29.41 23.39
N ALA A 72 47.15 28.52 22.40
CA ALA A 72 46.16 27.46 22.33
C ALA A 72 46.33 26.43 23.47
N ILE A 73 45.34 26.32 24.36
CA ILE A 73 45.31 25.35 25.46
C ILE A 73 44.56 24.08 25.06
N GLY A 74 43.53 24.20 24.21
CA GLY A 74 42.72 23.05 23.82
C GLY A 74 41.51 23.41 22.96
N VAL A 75 40.61 22.44 22.82
CA VAL A 75 39.37 22.57 22.05
C VAL A 75 38.16 22.37 22.96
N ARG A 76 37.17 23.24 22.84
CA ARG A 76 35.89 23.13 23.55
C ARG A 76 34.74 23.13 22.55
N ALA A 77 33.81 22.19 22.70
CA ALA A 77 32.57 22.20 21.94
C ALA A 77 31.44 22.82 22.76
N THR A 78 30.56 23.59 22.12
CA THR A 78 29.31 24.06 22.71
C THR A 78 28.15 23.85 21.77
N GLU A 79 26.98 23.61 22.35
CA GLU A 79 25.71 23.53 21.62
C GLU A 79 25.34 24.91 21.07
N ILE A 80 24.92 24.94 19.81
CA ILE A 80 24.48 26.15 19.12
C ILE A 80 23.11 25.91 18.48
N ASP A 81 22.31 26.97 18.37
CA ASP A 81 21.11 26.91 17.54
C ASP A 81 21.54 26.78 16.06
N PRO A 82 20.90 25.91 15.26
CA PRO A 82 21.15 25.83 13.82
C PRO A 82 21.13 27.19 13.09
N LYS A 83 20.36 28.17 13.57
CA LYS A 83 20.29 29.53 13.00
C LYS A 83 21.55 30.35 13.21
N ASP A 84 22.34 30.02 14.22
CA ASP A 84 23.52 30.80 14.63
C ASP A 84 24.83 30.31 13.97
N ARG A 85 24.75 29.39 12.99
CA ARG A 85 25.93 28.90 12.24
C ARG A 85 26.72 30.01 11.54
N GLY A 86 26.15 31.19 11.32
CA GLY A 86 26.85 32.34 10.73
C GLY A 86 27.24 33.44 11.72
N ALA A 87 26.82 33.35 12.98
CA ALA A 87 26.99 34.44 13.92
C ALA A 87 28.48 34.63 14.26
N PRO A 88 29.00 35.87 14.30
CA PRO A 88 30.34 36.14 14.80
C PRO A 88 30.37 35.95 16.32
N TRP A 89 31.33 35.16 16.81
CA TRP A 89 31.51 34.92 18.24
C TRP A 89 32.63 35.81 18.76
N PRO A 90 32.36 36.71 19.72
CA PRO A 90 33.40 37.52 20.31
C PRO A 90 34.34 36.61 21.13
N GLN A 91 35.65 36.81 20.97
CA GLN A 91 36.70 36.23 21.81
C GLN A 91 36.97 34.72 21.67
N SER A 92 36.49 34.05 20.61
CA SER A 92 36.85 32.65 20.33
C SER A 92 37.04 32.37 18.84
N LEU A 93 37.99 31.49 18.51
CA LEU A 93 38.26 31.09 17.13
C LEU A 93 37.47 29.81 16.82
N PRO A 94 36.44 29.86 15.93
CA PRO A 94 35.66 28.67 15.61
C PRO A 94 36.45 27.75 14.67
N LEU A 95 36.56 26.48 15.05
CA LEU A 95 37.33 25.46 14.32
C LEU A 95 36.43 24.63 13.40
N ALA A 96 35.30 24.15 13.89
CA ALA A 96 34.41 23.31 13.10
C ALA A 96 32.97 23.34 13.61
N ASP A 97 32.05 23.11 12.69
CA ASP A 97 30.65 22.79 12.99
C ASP A 97 30.45 21.28 12.95
N ILE A 98 29.69 20.74 13.90
CA ILE A 98 29.49 19.32 14.08
C ILE A 98 28.00 19.07 14.18
N ASP A 99 27.46 18.40 13.17
CA ASP A 99 26.08 17.97 13.15
C ASP A 99 25.99 16.57 13.72
N PHE A 100 25.35 16.43 14.87
CA PHE A 100 25.03 15.11 15.42
C PHE A 100 23.71 14.67 14.82
N VAL A 101 23.78 13.69 13.92
CA VAL A 101 22.64 13.24 13.11
C VAL A 101 22.30 11.81 13.44
N GLN A 102 21.00 11.51 13.46
CA GLN A 102 20.50 10.16 13.58
C GLN A 102 19.73 9.80 12.32
N ARG A 103 20.09 8.67 11.72
CA ARG A 103 19.34 8.12 10.59
C ARG A 103 18.27 7.20 11.11
N THR A 104 17.05 7.39 10.62
CA THR A 104 15.91 6.51 10.89
C THR A 104 15.39 5.97 9.57
N VAL A 105 15.11 4.66 9.54
CA VAL A 105 14.59 3.98 8.36
C VAL A 105 13.29 3.29 8.73
N TRP A 106 12.23 3.67 8.03
CA TRP A 106 10.88 3.15 8.20
C TRP A 106 10.57 2.22 7.02
N ARG A 107 10.06 1.03 7.30
CA ARG A 107 9.73 0.03 6.28
C ARG A 107 8.28 -0.44 6.41
N GLY A 108 7.72 -0.86 5.28
CA GLY A 108 6.40 -1.46 5.20
C GLY A 108 5.36 -0.57 4.53
N TRP A 109 4.32 -1.22 4.03
CA TRP A 109 3.15 -0.57 3.44
C TRP A 109 1.95 -1.51 3.46
N PRO A 110 0.73 -1.05 3.78
CA PRO A 110 0.32 0.35 3.99
C PRO A 110 0.71 0.96 5.34
N LEU A 111 0.98 0.14 6.36
CA LEU A 111 1.48 0.60 7.66
C LEU A 111 2.96 0.29 7.81
N VAL A 112 3.62 1.02 8.70
CA VAL A 112 5.01 0.75 9.08
C VAL A 112 5.09 -0.57 9.84
N THR A 113 5.78 -1.55 9.29
CA THR A 113 5.98 -2.88 9.89
C THR A 113 7.25 -2.94 10.74
N SER A 114 8.26 -2.17 10.38
CA SER A 114 9.50 -2.07 11.13
C SER A 114 10.09 -0.67 11.00
N HIS A 115 10.79 -0.24 12.05
CA HIS A 115 11.67 0.92 11.96
C HIS A 115 13.00 0.60 12.63
N THR A 116 14.06 1.10 12.01
CA THR A 116 15.43 0.97 12.47
C THR A 116 15.97 2.36 12.73
N GLU A 117 16.41 2.59 13.95
CA GLU A 117 17.16 3.76 14.36
C GLU A 117 18.63 3.37 14.37
N PHE A 118 19.43 4.00 13.51
CA PHE A 118 20.87 3.74 13.47
C PHE A 118 21.58 4.49 14.59
N ALA A 119 22.77 4.01 14.93
CA ALA A 119 23.69 4.74 15.80
C ALA A 119 23.89 6.16 15.27
N ALA A 120 23.90 7.11 16.19
CA ALA A 120 24.03 8.52 15.84
C ALA A 120 25.46 8.82 15.37
N GLU A 121 25.56 9.55 14.27
CA GLU A 121 26.82 9.88 13.62
C GLU A 121 27.15 11.37 13.79
N SER A 122 28.42 11.68 14.02
CA SER A 122 28.92 13.06 14.06
C SER A 122 29.46 13.47 12.69
N LYS A 123 28.76 14.37 12.00
CA LYS A 123 29.19 14.92 10.72
C LYS A 123 29.92 16.24 10.95
N VAL A 124 31.24 16.25 10.70
CA VAL A 124 32.10 17.43 10.92
C VAL A 124 32.23 18.25 9.64
N THR A 125 31.85 19.52 9.72
CA THR A 125 32.09 20.54 8.70
C THR A 125 33.22 21.45 9.18
N ARG A 126 34.39 21.34 8.53
CA ARG A 126 35.58 22.11 8.92
C ARG A 126 35.43 23.57 8.50
N LEU A 127 35.80 24.49 9.40
CA LEU A 127 35.96 25.90 9.07
C LEU A 127 37.41 26.16 8.61
N PRO A 128 37.67 27.28 7.89
CA PRO A 128 38.99 27.57 7.32
C PRO A 128 40.13 27.60 8.36
N ALA A 129 39.81 27.92 9.60
CA ALA A 129 40.76 28.00 10.71
C ALA A 129 41.20 26.62 11.25
N CYS A 130 40.54 25.52 10.89
CA CYS A 130 40.84 24.20 11.46
C CYS A 130 41.72 23.34 10.53
N PRO A 131 42.98 23.05 10.91
CA PRO A 131 43.80 22.09 10.20
C PRO A 131 43.24 20.67 10.34
N ALA A 132 43.48 19.82 9.34
CA ALA A 132 42.99 18.43 9.32
C ALA A 132 43.49 17.60 10.52
N ALA A 133 44.70 17.90 11.01
CA ALA A 133 45.31 17.22 12.16
C ALA A 133 44.52 17.38 13.48
N ARG A 134 43.69 18.42 13.61
CA ARG A 134 42.94 18.73 14.84
C ARG A 134 41.51 18.19 14.86
N VAL A 135 41.06 17.57 13.77
CA VAL A 135 39.73 16.93 13.69
C VAL A 135 39.49 15.89 14.80
N PRO A 136 40.47 15.05 15.19
CA PRO A 136 40.29 14.13 16.32
C PRO A 136 40.06 14.82 17.67
N GLU A 137 40.70 15.97 17.91
CA GLU A 137 40.50 16.76 19.14
C GLU A 137 39.11 17.37 19.18
N VAL A 138 38.65 17.91 18.04
CA VAL A 138 37.31 18.45 17.83
C VAL A 138 36.25 17.38 18.09
N LEU A 139 36.42 16.18 17.55
CA LEU A 139 35.51 15.05 17.77
C LEU A 139 35.49 14.60 19.24
N ARG A 140 36.66 14.58 19.91
CA ARG A 140 36.75 14.25 21.33
C ARG A 140 36.01 15.28 22.20
N ALA A 141 36.20 16.58 21.92
CA ALA A 141 35.51 17.65 22.61
C ALA A 141 33.99 17.58 22.42
N ALA A 142 33.54 17.25 21.21
CA ALA A 142 32.14 17.05 20.91
C ALA A 142 31.55 15.84 21.66
N ARG A 143 32.27 14.72 21.68
CA ARG A 143 31.84 13.50 22.37
C ARG A 143 31.59 13.75 23.86
N ILE A 144 32.45 14.51 24.53
CA ILE A 144 32.26 14.90 25.94
C ILE A 144 30.93 15.64 26.16
N VAL A 145 30.55 16.54 25.24
CA VAL A 145 29.28 17.28 25.35
C VAL A 145 28.09 16.36 25.08
N ILE A 146 28.18 15.49 24.08
CA ILE A 146 27.14 14.53 23.71
C ILE A 146 26.87 13.55 24.87
N ASP A 147 27.93 12.97 25.42
CA ASP A 147 27.85 12.03 26.55
C ASP A 147 27.24 12.72 27.78
N ARG A 148 27.64 13.97 28.06
CA ARG A 148 27.10 14.76 29.17
C ARG A 148 25.60 15.05 29.01
N LYS A 149 25.12 15.21 27.78
CA LYS A 149 23.70 15.49 27.48
C LYS A 149 22.85 14.23 27.43
N GLY A 150 23.46 13.04 27.38
CA GLY A 150 22.75 11.76 27.33
C GLY A 150 21.97 11.53 26.02
N VAL A 151 22.36 12.21 24.94
CA VAL A 151 21.69 12.13 23.63
C VAL A 151 22.38 11.09 22.72
N ALA A 152 23.45 10.45 23.20
CA ALA A 152 24.16 9.41 22.47
C ALA A 152 23.27 8.18 22.25
N VAL A 153 23.06 7.82 20.98
CA VAL A 153 22.52 6.52 20.59
C VAL A 153 23.68 5.74 19.98
N ASP A 154 24.27 4.86 20.77
CA ASP A 154 25.52 4.16 20.42
C ASP A 154 25.29 2.84 19.67
N ALA A 155 24.06 2.35 19.62
CA ALA A 155 23.73 1.07 18.99
C ALA A 155 22.53 1.21 18.07
N ASP A 156 22.58 0.46 16.96
CA ASP A 156 21.45 0.29 16.07
C ASP A 156 20.33 -0.43 16.82
N THR A 157 19.13 0.17 16.81
CA THR A 157 17.94 -0.46 17.38
C THR A 157 16.92 -0.68 16.29
N THR A 158 16.42 -1.92 16.19
CA THR A 158 15.33 -2.25 15.26
C THR A 158 14.12 -2.67 16.06
N ARG A 159 12.99 -2.02 15.79
CA ARG A 159 11.69 -2.33 16.40
C ARG A 159 10.74 -2.84 15.33
N THR A 160 10.20 -4.02 15.58
CA THR A 160 9.22 -4.69 14.72
C THR A 160 7.82 -4.52 15.32
N HIS A 161 6.88 -4.10 14.48
CA HIS A 161 5.49 -3.83 14.86
C HIS A 161 4.61 -4.97 14.39
N ILE A 162 4.44 -5.99 15.24
CA ILE A 162 3.67 -7.21 14.90
C ILE A 162 2.22 -6.86 14.53
N ALA A 163 1.59 -5.94 15.26
CA ALA A 163 0.23 -5.48 14.95
C ALA A 163 0.14 -4.87 13.54
N ALA A 164 1.14 -4.08 13.14
CA ALA A 164 1.16 -3.44 11.83
C ALA A 164 1.32 -4.47 10.69
N TRP A 165 2.01 -5.59 10.92
CA TRP A 165 2.05 -6.70 9.96
C TRP A 165 0.68 -7.32 9.73
N VAL A 166 -0.05 -7.60 10.80
CA VAL A 166 -1.40 -8.20 10.73
C VAL A 166 -2.36 -7.25 10.02
N PHE A 167 -2.40 -5.98 10.43
CA PHE A 167 -3.27 -4.98 9.81
C PHE A 167 -2.90 -4.70 8.36
N SER A 168 -1.61 -4.64 8.02
CA SER A 168 -1.17 -4.48 6.63
C SER A 168 -1.57 -5.66 5.75
N SER A 169 -1.48 -6.88 6.28
CA SER A 169 -1.90 -8.09 5.56
C SER A 169 -3.40 -8.08 5.32
N GLY A 170 -4.20 -7.73 6.33
CA GLY A 170 -5.64 -7.56 6.19
C GLY A 170 -6.03 -6.47 5.19
N ALA A 171 -5.34 -5.32 5.22
CA ALA A 171 -5.58 -4.23 4.27
C ALA A 171 -5.30 -4.66 2.83
N TRP A 172 -4.17 -5.32 2.57
CA TRP A 172 -3.85 -5.85 1.24
C TRP A 172 -4.83 -6.90 0.76
N TRP A 173 -5.27 -7.78 1.65
CA TRP A 173 -6.28 -8.78 1.32
C TRP A 173 -7.59 -8.13 0.84
N ILE A 174 -8.07 -7.11 1.55
CA ILE A 174 -9.25 -6.34 1.16
C ILE A 174 -9.01 -5.61 -0.17
N MET A 175 -7.87 -4.92 -0.31
CA MET A 175 -7.55 -4.18 -1.55
C MET A 175 -7.48 -5.09 -2.77
N LEU A 176 -6.84 -6.26 -2.68
CA LEU A 176 -6.76 -7.24 -3.77
C LEU A 176 -8.14 -7.82 -4.11
N SER A 177 -8.94 -8.13 -3.08
CA SER A 177 -10.30 -8.64 -3.27
C SER A 177 -11.20 -7.60 -3.95
N MET A 178 -11.08 -6.33 -3.55
CA MET A 178 -11.81 -5.22 -4.15
C MET A 178 -11.34 -4.94 -5.58
N ALA A 179 -10.03 -4.99 -5.83
CA ALA A 179 -9.47 -4.85 -7.18
C ALA A 179 -10.01 -5.94 -8.12
N LEU A 180 -10.06 -7.21 -7.67
CA LEU A 180 -10.65 -8.29 -8.45
C LEU A 180 -12.14 -8.04 -8.74
N ALA A 181 -12.91 -7.56 -7.75
CA ALA A 181 -14.32 -7.23 -7.96
C ALA A 181 -14.50 -6.12 -9.01
N ILE A 182 -13.66 -5.08 -8.96
CA ILE A 182 -13.66 -3.99 -9.95
C ILE A 182 -13.33 -4.51 -11.35
N VAL A 183 -12.37 -5.43 -11.49
CA VAL A 183 -12.02 -6.05 -12.78
C VAL A 183 -13.13 -6.97 -13.31
N LEU A 184 -13.80 -7.72 -12.43
CA LEU A 184 -14.89 -8.61 -12.82
C LEU A 184 -16.19 -7.88 -13.15
N ALA A 185 -16.43 -6.68 -12.59
CA ALA A 185 -17.63 -5.89 -12.82
C ALA A 185 -17.92 -5.60 -14.31
N PRO A 186 -16.99 -5.05 -15.12
CA PRO A 186 -17.23 -4.79 -16.54
C PRO A 186 -17.43 -6.09 -17.33
N ILE A 187 -16.72 -7.17 -16.97
CA ILE A 187 -16.87 -8.47 -17.64
C ILE A 187 -18.26 -9.05 -17.37
N ARG A 188 -18.74 -8.95 -16.13
CA ARG A 188 -20.09 -9.38 -15.73
C ARG A 188 -21.15 -8.57 -16.46
N LEU A 189 -20.98 -7.24 -16.55
CA LEU A 189 -21.88 -6.35 -17.29
C LEU A 189 -21.91 -6.69 -18.79
N ALA A 190 -20.74 -6.83 -19.42
CA ALA A 190 -20.65 -7.19 -20.84
C ALA A 190 -21.28 -8.56 -21.14
N TRP A 191 -21.08 -9.55 -20.26
CA TRP A 191 -21.71 -10.85 -20.39
C TRP A 191 -23.23 -10.79 -20.25
N PHE A 192 -23.72 -10.01 -19.28
CA PHE A 192 -25.15 -9.77 -19.07
C PHE A 192 -25.78 -9.09 -20.28
N LEU A 193 -25.21 -7.98 -20.75
CA LEU A 193 -25.66 -7.27 -21.94
C LEU A 193 -25.64 -8.16 -23.19
N ARG A 194 -24.59 -8.98 -23.38
CA ARG A 194 -24.51 -9.92 -24.50
C ARG A 194 -25.60 -11.00 -24.43
N LYS A 195 -25.93 -11.48 -23.23
CA LYS A 195 -26.99 -12.46 -23.02
C LYS A 195 -28.35 -11.83 -23.34
N GLU A 196 -28.62 -10.66 -22.77
CA GLU A 196 -29.90 -9.95 -22.92
C GLU A 196 -30.13 -9.49 -24.36
N THR A 197 -29.12 -8.91 -25.02
CA THR A 197 -29.20 -8.53 -26.44
C THR A 197 -29.44 -9.74 -27.35
N ARG A 198 -28.77 -10.88 -27.12
CA ARG A 198 -29.05 -12.12 -27.86
C ARG A 198 -30.49 -12.57 -27.68
N THR A 199 -31.01 -12.53 -26.45
CA THR A 199 -32.40 -12.90 -26.16
C THR A 199 -33.38 -11.92 -26.81
N ALA A 200 -33.14 -10.60 -26.73
CA ALA A 200 -33.97 -9.57 -27.34
C ALA A 200 -33.99 -9.66 -28.88
N VAL A 201 -32.83 -9.89 -29.51
CA VAL A 201 -32.75 -10.09 -30.97
C VAL A 201 -33.49 -11.35 -31.39
N ARG A 202 -33.35 -12.45 -30.65
CA ARG A 202 -34.10 -13.69 -30.90
C ARG A 202 -35.61 -13.49 -30.74
N GLN A 203 -36.05 -12.83 -29.66
CA GLN A 203 -37.46 -12.53 -29.42
C GLN A 203 -38.03 -11.58 -30.48
N SER A 204 -37.27 -10.58 -30.93
CA SER A 204 -37.69 -9.68 -32.01
C SER A 204 -37.88 -10.42 -33.34
N ARG A 205 -36.99 -11.37 -33.67
CA ARG A 205 -37.14 -12.22 -34.86
C ARG A 205 -38.39 -13.10 -34.76
N ILE A 206 -38.63 -13.73 -33.61
CA ILE A 206 -39.84 -14.53 -33.35
C ILE A 206 -41.10 -13.65 -33.48
N GLY A 207 -41.10 -12.43 -32.92
CA GLY A 207 -42.22 -11.49 -33.02
C GLY A 207 -42.52 -11.03 -34.45
N ARG A 208 -41.52 -11.04 -35.34
CA ARG A 208 -41.70 -10.81 -36.79
C ARG A 208 -42.01 -12.09 -37.57
N CYS A 209 -42.33 -13.20 -36.90
CA CYS A 209 -42.54 -14.51 -37.51
C CYS A 209 -41.32 -15.04 -38.28
N HIS A 210 -40.09 -14.65 -37.95
CA HIS A 210 -38.87 -15.16 -38.57
C HIS A 210 -38.13 -16.11 -37.63
N CYS A 211 -37.57 -17.19 -38.19
CA CYS A 211 -36.77 -18.13 -37.43
C CYS A 211 -35.51 -17.44 -36.88
N PRO A 212 -35.24 -17.53 -35.56
CA PRO A 212 -34.08 -16.87 -34.95
C PRO A 212 -32.73 -17.40 -35.45
N SER A 213 -32.68 -18.67 -35.90
CA SER A 213 -31.47 -19.32 -36.44
C SER A 213 -31.21 -18.97 -37.92
N CYS A 214 -32.06 -19.44 -38.84
CA CYS A 214 -31.85 -19.27 -40.29
C CYS A 214 -32.53 -18.05 -40.93
N GLY A 215 -33.39 -17.31 -40.21
CA GLY A 215 -34.12 -16.17 -40.76
C GLY A 215 -35.31 -16.50 -41.66
N TYR A 216 -35.68 -17.77 -41.82
CA TYR A 216 -36.86 -18.18 -42.60
C TYR A 216 -38.17 -17.62 -42.04
N ASN A 217 -39.11 -17.22 -42.91
CA ASN A 217 -40.43 -16.75 -42.50
C ASN A 217 -41.30 -17.92 -42.01
N ALA A 218 -41.41 -18.05 -40.70
CA ALA A 218 -42.09 -19.12 -39.98
C ALA A 218 -43.58 -18.82 -39.70
N LYS A 219 -44.22 -17.87 -40.39
CA LYS A 219 -45.63 -17.46 -40.14
C LYS A 219 -46.61 -18.65 -40.07
N HIS A 220 -46.38 -19.70 -40.86
CA HIS A 220 -47.21 -20.91 -40.90
C HIS A 220 -46.66 -22.08 -40.08
N SER A 221 -45.39 -22.05 -39.68
CA SER A 221 -44.72 -23.13 -38.93
C SER A 221 -44.60 -22.87 -37.43
N ILE A 222 -45.02 -21.69 -36.96
CA ILE A 222 -45.16 -21.33 -35.54
C ILE A 222 -45.95 -22.38 -34.75
N LEU A 223 -47.04 -22.93 -35.31
CA LEU A 223 -47.89 -23.93 -34.66
C LEU A 223 -47.16 -25.25 -34.34
N HIS A 224 -46.10 -25.56 -35.09
CA HIS A 224 -45.37 -26.83 -34.97
C HIS A 224 -44.15 -26.69 -34.04
N GLY A 225 -43.81 -25.46 -33.60
CA GLY A 225 -42.72 -25.20 -32.66
C GLY A 225 -41.31 -25.43 -33.22
N ARG A 226 -41.15 -25.86 -34.48
CA ARG A 226 -39.87 -26.08 -35.16
C ARG A 226 -39.86 -25.45 -36.55
N CYS A 227 -38.69 -24.95 -36.95
CA CYS A 227 -38.48 -24.38 -38.28
C CYS A 227 -38.38 -25.50 -39.34
N PRO A 228 -39.10 -25.41 -40.48
CA PRO A 228 -39.07 -26.43 -41.53
C PRO A 228 -37.74 -26.47 -42.30
N GLU A 229 -37.01 -25.35 -42.38
CA GLU A 229 -35.75 -25.26 -43.11
C GLU A 229 -34.56 -25.79 -42.30
N CYS A 230 -34.44 -25.38 -41.04
CA CYS A 230 -33.26 -25.66 -40.23
C CYS A 230 -33.52 -26.59 -39.04
N GLY A 231 -34.75 -27.05 -38.86
CA GLY A 231 -35.15 -27.92 -37.75
C GLY A 231 -35.06 -27.29 -36.35
N SER A 232 -34.57 -26.05 -36.22
CA SER A 232 -34.39 -25.40 -34.93
C SER A 232 -35.71 -25.08 -34.25
N GLU A 233 -35.74 -25.16 -32.92
CA GLU A 233 -36.93 -24.82 -32.13
C GLU A 233 -37.25 -23.33 -32.24
N LEU A 234 -38.50 -23.01 -32.57
CA LEU A 234 -39.00 -21.65 -32.71
C LEU A 234 -39.32 -21.00 -31.35
N TYR A 235 -39.56 -21.84 -30.33
CA TYR A 235 -39.81 -21.41 -28.96
C TYR A 235 -38.80 -22.10 -28.03
N GLU A 236 -37.84 -21.33 -27.52
CA GLU A 236 -37.17 -21.73 -26.28
C GLU A 236 -38.19 -21.54 -25.15
N ARG A 237 -38.51 -22.60 -24.41
CA ARG A 237 -39.30 -22.48 -23.18
C ARG A 237 -38.68 -21.36 -22.36
N PRO A 238 -39.43 -20.29 -22.05
CA PRO A 238 -38.85 -19.20 -21.31
C PRO A 238 -38.32 -19.77 -20.01
N THR A 239 -37.04 -19.48 -19.73
CA THR A 239 -36.43 -19.78 -18.44
C THR A 239 -37.04 -18.81 -17.43
N TYR A 240 -38.32 -19.09 -17.12
CA TYR A 240 -39.04 -18.90 -15.88
C TYR A 240 -38.15 -19.29 -14.71
#